data_AF-A0A842KV47-F1
#
_entry.id   AF-A0A842KV47-F1
#
_cell.length_a   1.000
_cell.length_b   1.000
_cell.length_c   1.000
_cell.angle_alpha   90.00
_cell.angle_beta   90.00
_cell.angle_gamma   90.00
#
_symmetry.space_group_name_H-M   'P 1'
#
loop_
_entity.id
_entity.type
_entity.pdbx_description
1 polymer ?
#
loop_
_entity_poly.entity_id
_entity_poly.type
_entity_poly.pdbx_seq_one_letter_code
_entity_poly.pdbx_strand_id
1 'polypeptide(L)'
;GQFTATASGSVTAVNPGYNPDSLYYLKHFPEYLSAHPSNNYMLIINPSSAGPNPLAYLIIAILIVGVILYIIHNRMILNRVKSKKLIMFLLLSAALIAVFGRLSYALAEVLIFFWALSIYWLLEDQQLHNLDINIAMITWFLCFIYMHSFHPVKVDRYIITILPAIAYLMPLSISEISQTLKWEHARHMFSILVMAMMLSSAAYYIWGMPQDYPIVDAENEAAQWLKAHDPNYHSKVIASDRGPAFTWYLKDYVFTRRINNNELFYKLFYELKPDYYIYWSTTQPRIQDYKIIYNRSGVIIAEKIPT
;
A
#
# COMPACT_ATOMS: atom_id res chain seq x y z
N GLY A 1 -17.00 -18.94 -4.47
CA GLY A 1 -16.52 -20.33 -4.22
C GLY A 1 -15.33 -20.33 -3.28
N GLN A 2 -14.11 -20.11 -3.79
CA GLN A 2 -12.91 -19.86 -2.95
C GLN A 2 -12.55 -18.36 -2.86
N PHE A 3 -12.86 -17.57 -3.89
CA PHE A 3 -12.66 -16.10 -3.88
C PHE A 3 -13.54 -15.33 -2.88
N THR A 4 -14.65 -15.94 -2.44
CA THR A 4 -15.61 -15.32 -1.51
C THR A 4 -15.24 -15.58 -0.05
N ALA A 5 -14.59 -16.72 0.24
CA ALA A 5 -14.26 -17.15 1.60
C ALA A 5 -13.00 -16.44 2.15
N THR A 6 -12.00 -16.16 1.31
CA THR A 6 -10.86 -15.31 1.68
C THR A 6 -11.29 -13.85 1.89
N ALA A 7 -12.35 -13.41 1.19
CA ALA A 7 -12.93 -12.09 1.36
C ALA A 7 -13.81 -11.98 2.62
N SER A 8 -14.58 -13.00 3.00
CA SER A 8 -15.55 -12.85 4.10
C SER A 8 -14.94 -12.65 5.48
N GLY A 9 -13.73 -13.16 5.74
CA GLY A 9 -13.05 -12.97 7.04
C GLY A 9 -12.26 -11.65 7.14
N SER A 10 -11.69 -11.19 6.03
CA SER A 10 -10.82 -10.01 5.97
C SER A 10 -11.53 -8.73 5.52
N VAL A 11 -12.72 -8.84 4.93
CA VAL A 11 -13.52 -7.74 4.37
C VAL A 11 -14.77 -7.52 5.21
N THR A 12 -14.59 -7.36 6.52
CA THR A 12 -15.67 -6.92 7.43
C THR A 12 -15.39 -5.50 7.88
N ALA A 13 -16.44 -4.76 8.26
CA ALA A 13 -16.30 -3.41 8.83
C ALA A 13 -15.46 -3.36 10.13
N VAL A 14 -15.12 -4.53 10.69
CA VAL A 14 -14.27 -4.69 11.87
C VAL A 14 -12.77 -4.61 11.50
N ASN A 15 -12.42 -4.75 10.22
CA ASN A 15 -11.03 -4.57 9.78
C ASN A 15 -10.62 -3.08 9.89
N PRO A 16 -9.52 -2.74 10.57
CA PRO A 16 -9.06 -1.35 10.69
C PRO A 16 -8.81 -0.65 9.35
N GLY A 17 -8.50 -1.40 8.29
CA GLY A 17 -8.34 -0.86 6.94
C GLY A 17 -9.63 -0.83 6.12
N TYR A 18 -10.79 -1.15 6.68
CA TYR A 18 -12.05 -1.14 5.93
C TYR A 18 -12.41 0.29 5.53
N ASN A 19 -12.38 0.57 4.22
CA ASN A 19 -12.78 1.84 3.66
C ASN A 19 -13.39 1.62 2.25
N PRO A 20 -14.70 1.88 2.07
CA PRO A 20 -15.39 1.63 0.80
C PRO A 20 -15.12 2.70 -0.27
N ASP A 21 -14.34 3.75 0.03
CA ASP A 21 -14.03 4.79 -0.94
C ASP A 21 -13.17 4.26 -2.09
N SER A 22 -13.80 4.12 -3.27
CA SER A 22 -13.11 3.65 -4.48
C SER A 22 -12.03 4.61 -5.00
N LEU A 23 -12.11 5.89 -4.63
CA LEU A 23 -11.15 6.91 -5.02
C LEU A 23 -10.05 7.13 -3.98
N TYR A 24 -10.02 6.33 -2.90
CA TYR A 24 -9.08 6.49 -1.79
C TYR A 24 -7.63 6.69 -2.25
N TYR A 25 -7.10 5.80 -3.10
CA TYR A 25 -5.72 5.90 -3.56
C TYR A 25 -5.45 7.08 -4.49
N LEU A 26 -6.47 7.53 -5.23
CA LEU A 26 -6.35 8.71 -6.11
C LEU A 26 -6.39 10.01 -5.30
N LYS A 27 -7.26 10.08 -4.29
CA LYS A 27 -7.34 11.23 -3.37
C LYS A 27 -6.05 11.44 -2.60
N HIS A 28 -5.43 10.34 -2.15
CA HIS A 28 -4.19 10.37 -1.38
C HIS A 28 -2.93 10.17 -2.23
N PHE A 29 -3.06 10.24 -3.55
CA PHE A 29 -1.91 10.07 -4.45
C PHE A 29 -0.78 11.06 -4.20
N PRO A 30 -1.05 12.36 -3.94
CA PRO A 30 0.00 13.30 -3.57
C PRO A 30 0.81 12.87 -2.34
N GLU A 31 0.14 12.39 -1.28
CA GLU A 31 0.76 11.93 -0.04
C GLU A 31 1.71 10.75 -0.29
N TYR A 32 1.34 9.83 -1.19
CA TYR A 32 2.18 8.69 -1.52
C TYR A 32 3.43 9.05 -2.33
N LEU A 33 3.40 10.15 -3.09
CA LEU A 33 4.57 10.62 -3.82
C LEU A 33 5.53 11.40 -2.92
N SER A 34 4.98 12.23 -2.03
CA SER A 34 5.75 12.97 -1.04
C SER A 34 4.84 13.41 0.10
N ALA A 35 5.00 12.78 1.26
CA ALA A 35 4.30 13.15 2.50
C ALA A 35 5.19 14.03 3.38
N HIS A 36 4.56 14.79 4.28
CA HIS A 36 5.29 15.39 5.39
C HIS A 36 5.82 14.32 6.35
N PRO A 37 7.07 14.43 6.82
CA PRO A 37 7.55 13.57 7.89
C PRO A 37 6.76 13.81 9.17
N SER A 38 6.68 12.79 10.01
CA SER A 38 5.99 12.87 11.29
C SER A 38 6.70 12.04 12.34
N ASN A 39 6.75 12.56 13.56
CA ASN A 39 7.19 11.79 14.73
C ASN A 39 6.09 10.83 15.24
N ASN A 40 4.88 10.92 14.71
CA ASN A 40 3.79 10.00 15.05
C ASN A 40 3.89 8.75 14.18
N TYR A 41 4.24 7.62 14.81
CA TYR A 41 4.34 6.31 14.15
C TYR A 41 3.14 5.99 13.24
N MET A 42 1.91 6.32 13.67
CA MET A 42 0.71 6.04 12.88
C MET A 42 0.64 6.83 11.58
N LEU A 43 1.22 8.03 11.52
CA LEU A 43 1.30 8.85 10.31
C LEU A 43 2.43 8.39 9.38
N ILE A 44 3.46 7.74 9.92
CA ILE A 44 4.55 7.15 9.11
C ILE A 44 4.05 5.92 8.38
N ILE A 45 3.37 5.02 9.10
CA ILE A 45 2.86 3.78 8.50
C ILE A 45 1.60 4.01 7.65
N ASN A 46 0.94 5.15 7.78
CA ASN A 46 -0.18 5.59 6.95
C ASN A 46 0.05 7.00 6.37
N PRO A 47 0.93 7.14 5.35
CA PRO A 47 1.21 8.41 4.69
C PRO A 47 -0.02 9.17 4.19
N SER A 48 -1.11 8.47 3.83
CA SER A 48 -2.41 9.05 3.46
C SER A 48 -2.98 10.03 4.49
N SER A 49 -2.54 9.92 5.75
CA SER A 49 -2.97 10.79 6.84
C SER A 49 -1.93 11.85 7.21
N ALA A 50 -0.72 11.79 6.65
CA ALA A 50 0.39 12.70 7.00
C ALA A 50 0.32 14.05 6.28
N GLY A 51 -0.49 14.14 5.21
CA GLY A 51 -0.63 15.34 4.40
C GLY A 51 0.46 15.47 3.33
N PRO A 52 0.13 16.01 2.14
CA PRO A 52 1.05 16.02 1.01
C PRO A 52 2.03 17.20 1.08
N ASN A 53 3.28 16.92 0.76
CA ASN A 53 4.29 17.95 0.56
C ASN A 53 4.03 18.69 -0.76
N PRO A 54 4.26 20.02 -0.86
CA PRO A 54 4.16 20.76 -2.11
C PRO A 54 4.91 20.13 -3.30
N LEU A 55 6.04 19.44 -3.05
CA LEU A 55 6.78 18.70 -4.08
C LEU A 55 5.96 17.60 -4.76
N ALA A 56 5.01 16.97 -4.05
CA ALA A 56 4.13 15.98 -4.64
C ALA A 56 3.34 16.54 -5.83
N TYR A 57 2.78 17.74 -5.67
CA TYR A 57 2.01 18.40 -6.72
C TYR A 57 2.88 18.80 -7.92
N LEU A 58 4.15 19.15 -7.68
CA LEU A 58 5.10 19.41 -8.77
C LEU A 58 5.41 18.12 -9.55
N ILE A 59 5.62 16.99 -8.87
CA ILE A 59 5.81 15.68 -9.50
C ILE A 59 4.57 15.32 -10.34
N ILE A 60 3.37 15.47 -9.77
CA ILE A 60 2.11 15.22 -10.47
C ILE A 60 1.97 16.12 -11.70
N ALA A 61 2.30 17.41 -11.58
CA ALA A 61 2.24 18.33 -12.69
C ALA A 61 3.17 17.90 -13.84
N ILE A 62 4.42 17.49 -13.53
CA ILE A 62 5.36 16.98 -14.54
C ILE A 62 4.81 15.72 -15.21
N LEU A 63 4.25 14.78 -14.44
CA LEU A 63 3.64 13.57 -14.98
C LEU A 63 2.48 13.90 -15.93
N ILE A 64 1.53 14.71 -15.48
CA ILE A 64 0.34 15.11 -16.26
C ILE A 64 0.76 15.85 -17.54
N VAL A 65 1.63 16.86 -17.44
CA VAL A 65 2.09 17.62 -18.60
C VAL A 65 2.80 16.70 -19.60
N GLY A 66 3.65 15.81 -19.12
CA GLY A 66 4.35 14.86 -19.97
C GLY A 66 3.42 13.90 -20.71
N VAL A 67 2.41 13.35 -20.05
CA VAL A 67 1.39 12.49 -20.68
C VAL A 67 0.57 13.27 -21.72
N ILE A 68 0.18 14.51 -21.40
CA ILE A 68 -0.55 15.37 -22.35
C ILE A 68 0.30 15.66 -23.58
N LEU A 69 1.59 16.01 -23.40
CA LEU A 69 2.51 16.26 -24.50
C LEU A 69 2.76 15.01 -25.34
N TYR A 70 2.91 13.84 -24.72
CA TYR A 70 3.00 12.56 -25.42
C TYR A 70 1.80 12.37 -26.37
N ILE A 71 0.58 12.61 -25.88
CA ILE A 71 -0.64 12.50 -26.70
C ILE A 71 -0.64 13.54 -27.83
N ILE A 72 -0.26 14.79 -27.54
CA ILE A 72 -0.23 15.88 -28.53
C ILE A 72 0.79 15.61 -29.64
N HIS A 73 2.01 15.22 -29.31
CA HIS A 73 3.06 14.93 -30.28
C HIS A 73 2.68 13.75 -31.18
N ASN A 74 1.90 12.79 -30.66
CA ASN A 74 1.49 11.60 -31.37
C ASN A 74 0.06 11.67 -31.97
N ARG A 75 -0.65 12.80 -31.86
CA ARG A 75 -2.07 12.92 -32.27
C ARG A 75 -2.34 12.62 -33.74
N MET A 76 -1.37 12.91 -34.61
CA MET A 76 -1.50 12.70 -36.07
C MET A 76 -1.59 11.22 -36.44
N ILE A 77 -1.17 10.34 -35.54
CA ILE A 77 -1.24 8.88 -35.72
C ILE A 77 -2.69 8.42 -35.83
N LEU A 78 -3.60 9.03 -35.06
CA LEU A 78 -5.04 8.68 -35.07
C LEU A 78 -5.68 8.83 -36.46
N ASN A 79 -5.18 9.76 -37.28
CA ASN A 79 -5.69 9.96 -38.66
C ASN A 79 -5.32 8.82 -39.62
N ARG A 80 -4.34 7.98 -39.26
CA ARG A 80 -3.84 6.88 -40.10
C ARG A 80 -4.43 5.52 -39.70
N VAL A 81 -5.24 5.49 -38.65
CA VAL A 81 -5.75 4.24 -38.09
C VAL A 81 -7.00 3.77 -38.84
N LYS A 82 -7.08 2.46 -39.08
CA LYS A 82 -8.24 1.83 -39.73
C LYS A 82 -9.50 1.96 -38.85
N SER A 83 -10.63 2.37 -39.44
CA SER A 83 -11.88 2.61 -38.72
C SER A 83 -12.37 1.40 -37.90
N LYS A 84 -12.17 0.16 -38.39
CA LYS A 84 -12.53 -1.06 -37.65
C LYS A 84 -11.73 -1.22 -36.34
N LYS A 85 -10.43 -0.94 -36.37
CA LYS A 85 -9.55 -1.00 -35.19
C LYS A 85 -9.97 0.05 -34.16
N LEU A 86 -10.28 1.26 -34.64
CA LEU A 86 -10.75 2.37 -33.80
C LEU A 86 -12.09 2.06 -33.13
N ILE A 87 -13.07 1.52 -33.87
CA ILE A 87 -14.37 1.13 -33.31
C ILE A 87 -14.20 0.10 -32.19
N MET A 88 -13.35 -0.92 -32.40
CA MET A 88 -13.10 -1.94 -31.37
C MET A 88 -12.48 -1.35 -30.10
N PHE A 89 -11.48 -0.47 -30.23
CA PHE A 89 -10.90 0.25 -29.11
C PHE A 89 -11.93 1.10 -28.35
N LEU A 90 -12.78 1.84 -29.07
CA LEU A 90 -13.84 2.66 -28.48
C LEU A 90 -14.88 1.81 -27.75
N LEU A 91 -15.29 0.68 -28.33
CA LEU A 91 -16.22 -0.26 -27.70
C LEU A 91 -15.65 -0.84 -26.39
N LEU A 92 -14.38 -1.28 -26.39
CA LEU A 92 -13.73 -1.80 -25.19
C LEU A 92 -13.51 -0.71 -24.14
N SER A 93 -13.20 0.52 -24.55
CA SER A 93 -13.09 1.67 -23.65
C SER A 93 -14.44 2.00 -22.99
N ALA A 94 -15.53 2.00 -23.77
CA ALA A 94 -16.88 2.19 -23.26
C ALA A 94 -17.30 1.05 -22.31
N ALA A 95 -16.97 -0.20 -22.64
CA ALA A 95 -17.21 -1.35 -21.78
C ALA A 95 -16.46 -1.23 -20.44
N LEU A 96 -15.18 -0.82 -20.47
CA LEU A 96 -14.37 -0.62 -19.27
C LEU A 96 -14.98 0.44 -18.33
N ILE A 97 -15.49 1.54 -18.89
CA ILE A 97 -16.19 2.59 -18.14
C ILE A 97 -17.52 2.06 -17.59
N ALA A 98 -18.31 1.33 -18.38
CA ALA A 98 -19.61 0.80 -17.96
C ALA A 98 -19.49 -0.24 -16.82
N VAL A 99 -18.37 -0.97 -16.81
CA VAL A 99 -18.01 -1.99 -15.81
C VAL A 99 -17.42 -1.39 -14.53
N PHE A 100 -16.97 -0.14 -14.57
CA PHE A 100 -16.27 0.52 -13.47
C PHE A 100 -17.08 0.45 -12.17
N GLY A 101 -16.52 -0.23 -11.16
CA GLY A 101 -17.14 -0.43 -9.84
C GLY A 101 -18.33 -1.39 -9.76
N ARG A 102 -18.65 -2.12 -10.83
CA ARG A 102 -19.79 -3.06 -10.86
C ARG A 102 -19.39 -4.53 -10.93
N LEU A 103 -18.22 -4.83 -11.48
CA LEU A 103 -17.70 -6.20 -11.56
C LEU A 103 -16.70 -6.50 -10.45
N SER A 104 -16.50 -7.80 -10.20
CA SER A 104 -15.34 -8.26 -9.41
C SER A 104 -14.04 -7.77 -10.06
N TYR A 105 -13.05 -7.40 -9.24
CA TYR A 105 -11.73 -6.95 -9.70
C TYR A 105 -11.09 -7.92 -10.71
N ALA A 106 -11.23 -9.24 -10.52
CA ALA A 106 -10.68 -10.25 -11.44
C ALA A 106 -11.28 -10.14 -12.87
N LEU A 107 -12.58 -9.86 -13.00
CA LEU A 107 -13.22 -9.67 -14.31
C LEU A 107 -12.79 -8.34 -14.96
N ALA A 108 -12.59 -7.30 -14.14
CA ALA A 108 -12.09 -6.03 -14.64
C ALA A 108 -10.65 -6.13 -15.15
N GLU A 109 -9.79 -6.92 -14.51
CA GLU A 109 -8.43 -7.20 -15.00
C GLU A 109 -8.42 -7.88 -16.37
N VAL A 110 -9.29 -8.86 -16.60
CA VAL A 110 -9.47 -9.48 -17.92
C VAL A 110 -9.91 -8.45 -18.96
N LEU A 111 -10.82 -7.54 -18.60
CA LEU A 111 -11.26 -6.47 -19.49
C LEU A 111 -10.15 -5.45 -19.78
N ILE A 112 -9.34 -5.08 -18.78
CA ILE A 112 -8.16 -4.21 -18.93
C ILE A 112 -7.16 -4.87 -19.88
N PHE A 113 -6.95 -6.18 -19.78
CA PHE A 113 -6.08 -6.92 -20.71
C PHE A 113 -6.57 -6.83 -22.16
N PHE A 114 -7.86 -7.09 -22.43
CA PHE A 114 -8.40 -6.96 -23.78
C PHE A 114 -8.40 -5.51 -24.28
N TRP A 115 -8.65 -4.56 -23.39
CA TRP A 115 -8.53 -3.14 -23.70
C TRP A 115 -7.10 -2.77 -24.11
N ALA A 116 -6.09 -3.21 -23.36
CA ALA A 116 -4.68 -3.00 -23.70
C ALA A 116 -4.30 -3.63 -25.03
N LEU A 117 -4.74 -4.87 -25.29
CA LEU A 117 -4.52 -5.55 -26.57
C LEU A 117 -5.19 -4.79 -27.73
N SER A 118 -6.34 -4.17 -27.50
CA SER A 118 -6.99 -3.36 -28.52
C SER A 118 -6.19 -2.11 -28.88
N ILE A 119 -5.49 -1.49 -27.91
CA ILE A 119 -4.58 -0.36 -28.16
C ILE A 119 -3.37 -0.83 -28.96
N TYR A 120 -2.80 -1.98 -28.59
CA TYR A 120 -1.69 -2.57 -29.33
C TYR A 120 -2.09 -2.79 -30.79
N TRP A 121 -3.21 -3.48 -31.02
CA TRP A 121 -3.71 -3.73 -32.36
C TRP A 121 -4.03 -2.43 -33.13
N LEU A 122 -4.55 -1.40 -32.44
CA LEU A 122 -4.82 -0.09 -33.01
C LEU A 122 -3.55 0.59 -33.55
N LEU A 123 -2.44 0.45 -32.85
CA LEU A 123 -1.22 1.24 -33.03
C LEU A 123 -0.01 0.46 -33.58
N GLU A 124 -0.07 -0.88 -33.66
CA GLU A 124 1.04 -1.75 -34.11
C GLU A 124 1.58 -1.33 -35.49
N ASP A 125 0.69 -0.90 -36.40
CA ASP A 125 1.04 -0.49 -37.76
C ASP A 125 1.78 0.86 -37.82
N GLN A 126 1.86 1.59 -36.70
CA GLN A 126 2.31 2.99 -36.66
C GLN A 126 3.77 3.15 -36.22
N GLN A 127 4.48 2.04 -35.97
CA GLN A 127 5.91 2.02 -35.60
C GLN A 127 6.25 2.97 -34.44
N LEU A 128 5.36 3.07 -33.46
CA LEU A 128 5.58 3.87 -32.27
C LEU A 128 6.73 3.30 -31.45
N HIS A 129 7.72 4.16 -31.17
CA HIS A 129 8.83 3.77 -30.31
C HIS A 129 8.31 3.39 -28.92
N ASN A 130 8.80 2.26 -28.39
CA ASN A 130 8.44 1.76 -27.07
C ASN A 130 6.94 1.48 -26.86
N LEU A 131 6.15 1.23 -27.92
CA LEU A 131 4.72 0.94 -27.81
C LEU A 131 4.45 -0.21 -26.81
N ASP A 132 5.20 -1.29 -26.91
CA ASP A 132 5.02 -2.50 -26.11
C ASP A 132 5.16 -2.20 -24.61
N ILE A 133 6.24 -1.51 -24.23
CA ILE A 133 6.52 -1.16 -22.84
C ILE A 133 5.59 -0.06 -22.33
N ASN A 134 5.19 0.90 -23.18
CA ASN A 134 4.17 1.90 -22.85
C ASN A 134 2.84 1.22 -22.48
N ILE A 135 2.41 0.25 -23.30
CA ILE A 135 1.19 -0.52 -23.06
C ILE A 135 1.32 -1.39 -21.82
N ALA A 136 2.47 -2.05 -21.62
CA ALA A 136 2.72 -2.84 -20.43
C ALA A 136 2.61 -2.00 -19.15
N MET A 137 3.21 -0.79 -19.13
CA MET A 137 3.23 0.08 -17.97
C MET A 137 1.87 0.72 -17.65
N ILE A 138 1.10 1.13 -18.67
CA ILE A 138 -0.27 1.61 -18.44
C ILE A 138 -1.19 0.48 -17.99
N THR A 139 -1.04 -0.72 -18.53
CA THR A 139 -1.79 -1.91 -18.10
C THR A 139 -1.45 -2.27 -16.66
N TRP A 140 -0.16 -2.27 -16.31
CA TRP A 140 0.31 -2.50 -14.94
C TRP A 140 -0.31 -1.49 -13.97
N PHE A 141 -0.22 -0.20 -14.29
CA PHE A 141 -0.84 0.86 -13.50
C PHE A 141 -2.34 0.63 -13.33
N LEU A 142 -3.07 0.39 -14.42
CA LEU A 142 -4.52 0.23 -14.40
C LEU A 142 -4.98 -1.01 -13.63
N CYS A 143 -4.31 -2.15 -13.80
CA CYS A 143 -4.66 -3.37 -13.06
C CYS A 143 -4.52 -3.16 -11.55
N PHE A 144 -3.36 -2.66 -11.09
CA PHE A 144 -3.11 -2.49 -9.66
C PHE A 144 -3.95 -1.38 -9.05
N ILE A 145 -4.08 -0.22 -9.72
CA ILE A 145 -4.93 0.86 -9.20
C ILE A 145 -6.39 0.41 -9.12
N TYR A 146 -6.91 -0.28 -10.14
CA TYR A 146 -8.29 -0.77 -10.12
C TYR A 146 -8.50 -1.81 -9.01
N MET A 147 -7.65 -2.84 -8.95
CA MET A 147 -7.75 -3.90 -7.95
C MET A 147 -7.77 -3.32 -6.53
N HIS A 148 -6.81 -2.44 -6.21
CA HIS A 148 -6.74 -1.84 -4.89
C HIS A 148 -7.88 -0.83 -4.65
N SER A 149 -8.29 -0.05 -5.65
CA SER A 149 -9.43 0.88 -5.56
C SER A 149 -10.76 0.19 -5.30
N PHE A 150 -10.99 -1.02 -5.77
CA PHE A 150 -12.26 -1.71 -5.53
C PHE A 150 -12.22 -2.77 -4.41
N HIS A 151 -11.03 -3.11 -3.91
CA HIS A 151 -10.91 -3.94 -2.72
C HIS A 151 -11.35 -3.16 -1.46
N PRO A 152 -12.31 -3.63 -0.62
CA PRO A 152 -12.85 -2.79 0.46
C PRO A 152 -11.90 -2.56 1.65
N VAL A 153 -10.78 -3.29 1.71
CA VAL A 153 -9.68 -3.00 2.65
C VAL A 153 -8.63 -2.16 1.96
N LYS A 154 -8.39 -0.96 2.50
CA LYS A 154 -7.38 0.01 2.08
C LYS A 154 -6.22 0.03 3.05
N VAL A 155 -5.02 -0.11 2.51
CA VAL A 155 -3.78 0.04 3.27
C VAL A 155 -2.77 0.71 2.37
N ASP A 156 -2.12 1.75 2.88
CA ASP A 156 -1.26 2.65 2.11
C ASP A 156 -0.15 1.91 1.35
N ARG A 157 0.42 0.85 1.93
CA ARG A 157 1.46 0.03 1.28
C ARG A 157 1.03 -0.58 -0.06
N TYR A 158 -0.27 -0.71 -0.34
CA TYR A 158 -0.74 -1.22 -1.61
C TYR A 158 -0.46 -0.27 -2.78
N ILE A 159 -0.22 1.02 -2.53
CA ILE A 159 0.22 1.95 -3.58
C ILE A 159 1.59 1.57 -4.16
N ILE A 160 2.43 0.82 -3.42
CA ILE A 160 3.77 0.46 -3.88
C ILE A 160 3.73 -0.31 -5.21
N THR A 161 2.66 -1.07 -5.45
CA THR A 161 2.51 -1.88 -6.66
C THR A 161 2.37 -1.04 -7.94
N ILE A 162 1.89 0.21 -7.86
CA ILE A 162 1.79 1.11 -9.03
C ILE A 162 3.06 1.96 -9.26
N LEU A 163 3.96 2.06 -8.28
CA LEU A 163 5.15 2.91 -8.37
C LEU A 163 6.09 2.58 -9.53
N PRO A 164 6.28 1.32 -9.97
CA PRO A 164 7.07 1.03 -11.16
C PRO A 164 6.56 1.74 -12.42
N ALA A 165 5.24 1.81 -12.60
CA ALA A 165 4.65 2.52 -13.74
C ALA A 165 4.84 4.03 -13.61
N ILE A 166 4.75 4.59 -12.40
CA ILE A 166 5.05 6.01 -12.15
C ILE A 166 6.53 6.32 -12.43
N ALA A 167 7.44 5.45 -12.00
CA ALA A 167 8.87 5.57 -12.27
C ALA A 167 9.17 5.49 -13.77
N TYR A 168 8.44 4.67 -14.53
CA TYR A 168 8.53 4.63 -16.00
C TYR A 168 8.00 5.91 -16.67
N LEU A 169 6.86 6.42 -16.21
CA LEU A 169 6.27 7.64 -16.76
C LEU A 169 7.15 8.87 -16.55
N MET A 170 8.00 8.89 -15.53
CA MET A 170 8.83 10.07 -15.22
C MET A 170 9.86 10.40 -16.33
N PRO A 171 10.73 9.47 -16.79
CA PRO A 171 11.59 9.69 -17.96
C PRO A 171 10.82 10.01 -19.25
N LEU A 172 9.66 9.38 -19.46
CA LEU A 172 8.80 9.68 -20.61
C LEU A 172 8.36 11.14 -20.55
N SER A 173 7.82 11.59 -19.42
CA SER A 173 7.40 12.98 -19.21
C SER A 173 8.54 13.97 -19.41
N ILE A 174 9.73 13.69 -18.88
CA ILE A 174 10.91 14.53 -19.09
C ILE A 174 11.26 14.64 -20.57
N SER A 175 11.22 13.52 -21.30
CA SER A 175 11.51 13.50 -22.74
C SER A 175 10.55 14.38 -23.53
N GLU A 176 9.24 14.22 -23.29
CA GLU A 176 8.20 14.96 -24.00
C GLU A 176 8.26 16.47 -23.71
N ILE A 177 8.44 16.85 -22.44
CA ILE A 177 8.61 18.26 -22.03
C ILE A 177 9.84 18.87 -22.70
N SER A 178 10.96 18.13 -22.69
CA SER A 178 12.23 18.61 -23.26
C SER A 178 12.14 18.81 -24.77
N GLN A 179 11.44 17.90 -25.48
CA GLN A 179 11.22 18.01 -26.91
C GLN A 179 10.43 19.27 -27.27
N THR A 180 9.42 19.63 -26.49
CA THR A 180 8.63 20.86 -26.71
C THR A 180 9.46 22.13 -26.50
N LEU A 181 10.39 22.12 -25.54
CA LEU A 181 11.23 23.28 -25.23
C LEU A 181 12.32 23.56 -26.28
N LYS A 182 12.63 22.59 -27.14
CA LYS A 182 13.65 22.71 -28.22
C LYS A 182 15.03 23.18 -27.75
N TRP A 183 15.37 22.96 -26.48
CA TRP A 183 16.68 23.28 -25.92
C TRP A 183 17.53 22.01 -25.80
N GLU A 184 18.73 22.03 -26.37
CA GLU A 184 19.64 20.87 -26.50
C GLU A 184 19.91 20.15 -25.16
N HIS A 185 20.10 20.92 -24.08
CA HIS A 185 20.41 20.36 -22.76
C HIS A 185 19.18 20.22 -21.85
N ALA A 186 17.96 20.53 -22.33
CA ALA A 186 16.75 20.47 -21.52
C ALA A 186 16.57 19.11 -20.87
N ARG A 187 16.73 18.02 -21.63
CA ARG A 187 16.56 16.66 -21.13
C ARG A 187 17.49 16.35 -19.95
N HIS A 188 18.76 16.70 -20.06
CA HIS A 188 19.73 16.47 -18.99
C HIS A 188 19.42 17.33 -17.76
N MET A 189 19.14 18.61 -17.97
CA MET A 189 18.83 19.55 -16.88
C MET A 189 17.54 19.18 -16.15
N PHE A 190 16.47 18.84 -16.85
CA PHE A 190 15.22 18.36 -16.24
C PHE A 190 15.43 17.03 -15.51
N SER A 191 16.22 16.11 -16.06
CA SER A 191 16.54 14.85 -15.38
C SER A 191 17.28 15.10 -14.06
N ILE A 192 18.29 15.97 -14.06
CA ILE A 192 19.04 16.35 -12.86
C ILE A 192 18.11 17.03 -11.84
N LEU A 193 17.28 17.97 -12.29
CA LEU A 193 16.33 18.68 -11.44
C LEU A 193 15.33 17.73 -10.77
N VAL A 194 14.71 16.85 -11.55
CA VAL A 194 13.74 15.86 -11.03
C VAL A 194 14.41 14.88 -10.08
N MET A 195 15.61 14.39 -10.42
CA MET A 195 16.38 13.51 -9.54
C MET A 195 16.73 14.20 -8.21
N ALA A 196 17.23 15.43 -8.26
CA ALA A 196 17.53 16.22 -7.05
C ALA A 196 16.27 16.44 -6.21
N MET A 197 15.12 16.73 -6.83
CA MET A 197 13.84 16.89 -6.16
C MET A 197 13.38 15.60 -5.47
N MET A 198 13.44 14.46 -6.17
CA MET A 198 13.04 13.16 -5.61
C MET A 198 13.96 12.72 -4.46
N LEU A 199 15.28 12.88 -4.62
CA LEU A 199 16.25 12.56 -3.57
C LEU A 199 16.07 13.48 -2.35
N SER A 200 15.83 14.77 -2.56
CA SER A 200 15.56 15.71 -1.47
C SER A 200 14.28 15.37 -0.73
N SER A 201 13.21 14.97 -1.45
CA SER A 201 11.96 14.49 -0.84
C SER A 201 12.19 13.24 0.01
N ALA A 202 12.91 12.25 -0.53
CA ALA A 202 13.21 11.02 0.20
C ALA A 202 14.09 11.29 1.44
N ALA A 203 15.14 12.11 1.31
CA ALA A 203 16.00 12.50 2.41
C ALA A 203 15.24 13.27 3.49
N TYR A 204 14.38 14.21 3.11
CA TYR A 204 13.55 14.98 4.03
C TYR A 204 12.59 14.08 4.82
N TYR A 205 11.95 13.11 4.14
CA TYR A 205 11.04 12.16 4.77
C TYR A 205 11.79 11.25 5.77
N ILE A 206 12.93 10.67 5.37
CA ILE A 206 13.76 9.81 6.24
C ILE A 206 14.30 10.59 7.44
N TRP A 207 14.78 11.82 7.23
CA TRP A 207 15.35 12.63 8.29
C TRP A 207 14.33 12.96 9.39
N GLY A 208 13.07 13.16 9.03
CA GLY A 208 12.00 13.40 9.99
C GLY A 208 11.33 12.13 10.53
N MET A 209 11.83 10.93 10.23
CA MET A 209 11.38 9.71 10.90
C MET A 209 12.03 9.61 12.30
N PRO A 210 11.23 9.29 13.35
CA PRO A 210 11.76 9.00 14.66
C PRO A 210 12.68 7.78 14.59
N GLN A 211 13.84 7.89 15.24
CA GLN A 211 14.84 6.83 15.29
C GLN A 211 14.50 5.78 16.35
N ASP A 212 13.75 6.19 17.36
CA ASP A 212 13.30 5.40 18.49
C ASP A 212 11.76 5.47 18.62
N TYR A 213 11.16 4.36 19.04
CA TYR A 213 9.73 4.33 19.36
C TYR A 213 9.54 3.63 20.70
N PRO A 214 9.06 4.33 21.75
CA PRO A 214 9.05 3.79 23.12
C PRO A 214 8.35 2.44 23.28
N ILE A 215 7.34 2.15 22.45
CA ILE A 215 6.65 0.85 22.44
C ILE A 215 7.57 -0.27 21.96
N VAL A 216 8.42 -0.04 20.96
CA VAL A 216 9.36 -1.05 20.45
C VAL A 216 10.37 -1.43 21.53
N ASP A 217 10.88 -0.44 22.27
CA ASP A 217 11.81 -0.68 23.37
C ASP A 217 11.14 -1.43 24.52
N ALA A 218 9.91 -1.02 24.89
CA ALA A 218 9.13 -1.69 25.93
C ALA A 218 8.78 -3.14 25.55
N GLU A 219 8.47 -3.43 24.28
CA GLU A 219 8.22 -4.78 23.78
C GLU A 219 9.47 -5.66 23.87
N ASN A 220 10.62 -5.15 23.45
CA ASN A 220 11.89 -5.87 23.55
C ASN A 220 12.23 -6.13 25.02
N GLU A 221 12.09 -5.12 25.90
CA GLU A 221 12.35 -5.26 27.33
C GLU A 221 11.44 -6.32 27.98
N ALA A 222 10.13 -6.29 27.70
CA ALA A 222 9.19 -7.29 28.18
C ALA A 222 9.57 -8.69 27.72
N ALA A 223 10.02 -8.84 26.47
CA ALA A 223 10.46 -10.13 25.94
C ALA A 223 11.73 -10.62 26.66
N GLN A 224 12.72 -9.75 26.89
CA GLN A 224 13.93 -10.12 27.65
C GLN A 224 13.60 -10.48 29.10
N TRP A 225 12.68 -9.75 29.72
CA TRP A 225 12.21 -10.06 31.07
C TRP A 225 11.57 -11.45 31.12
N LEU A 226 10.70 -11.80 30.16
CA LEU A 226 10.07 -13.12 30.13
C LEU A 226 11.09 -14.25 29.98
N LYS A 227 12.11 -14.07 29.12
CA LYS A 227 13.20 -15.04 28.97
C LYS A 227 13.98 -15.28 30.26
N ALA A 228 14.20 -14.22 31.03
CA ALA A 228 14.88 -14.30 32.32
C ALA A 228 13.97 -14.89 33.42
N HIS A 229 12.67 -14.59 33.36
CA HIS A 229 11.67 -15.04 34.31
C HIS A 229 11.34 -16.53 34.20
N ASP A 230 11.11 -17.01 32.97
CA ASP A 230 10.86 -18.42 32.67
C ASP A 230 11.84 -18.90 31.58
N PRO A 231 12.99 -19.52 31.97
CA PRO A 231 13.92 -20.09 31.01
C PRO A 231 13.33 -21.20 30.13
N ASN A 232 12.21 -21.80 30.54
CA ASN A 232 11.49 -22.86 29.82
C ASN A 232 10.31 -22.33 29.01
N TYR A 233 10.23 -21.01 28.76
CA TYR A 233 9.14 -20.38 28.01
C TYR A 233 8.90 -21.00 26.63
N HIS A 234 9.92 -21.62 26.03
CA HIS A 234 9.80 -22.33 24.75
C HIS A 234 8.84 -23.52 24.78
N SER A 235 8.57 -24.07 25.97
CA SER A 235 7.59 -25.14 26.16
C SER A 235 6.17 -24.63 26.42
N LYS A 236 5.98 -23.31 26.39
CA LYS A 236 4.75 -22.63 26.80
C LYS A 236 3.99 -22.06 25.60
N VAL A 237 2.67 -22.00 25.72
CA VAL A 237 1.82 -21.35 24.72
C VAL A 237 1.80 -19.85 25.03
N ILE A 238 2.35 -19.05 24.13
CA ILE A 238 2.39 -17.59 24.28
C ILE A 238 1.44 -16.96 23.28
N ALA A 239 0.57 -16.07 23.76
CA ALA A 239 -0.30 -15.24 22.94
C ALA A 239 0.06 -13.76 23.11
N SER A 240 -0.17 -12.94 22.09
CA SER A 240 0.03 -11.50 22.17
C SER A 240 -0.85 -10.71 21.20
N ASP A 241 -1.23 -9.49 21.57
CA ASP A 241 -1.88 -8.56 20.64
C ASP A 241 -0.96 -8.12 19.47
N ARG A 242 0.36 -8.25 19.66
CA ARG A 242 1.42 -7.96 18.68
C ARG A 242 2.30 -9.18 18.45
N GLY A 243 1.66 -10.31 18.16
CA GLY A 243 2.30 -11.62 17.94
C GLY A 243 3.56 -11.61 17.07
N PRO A 244 3.61 -10.93 15.91
CA PRO A 244 4.83 -10.90 15.09
C PRO A 244 6.04 -10.26 15.79
N ALA A 245 5.83 -9.20 16.59
CA ALA A 245 6.90 -8.55 17.33
C ALA A 245 7.48 -9.50 18.40
N PHE A 246 6.61 -10.14 19.20
CA PHE A 246 7.06 -11.08 20.22
C PHE A 246 7.59 -12.39 19.64
N THR A 247 7.11 -12.82 18.47
CA THR A 247 7.71 -13.94 17.73
C THR A 247 9.17 -13.63 17.39
N TRP A 248 9.43 -12.40 16.93
CA TRP A 248 10.78 -11.96 16.62
C TRP A 248 11.69 -11.86 17.85
N TYR A 249 11.21 -11.28 18.95
CA TYR A 249 12.02 -11.08 20.16
C TYR A 249 12.25 -12.38 20.93
N LEU A 250 11.21 -13.20 21.10
CA LEU A 250 11.29 -14.47 21.82
C LEU A 250 11.92 -15.58 20.99
N LYS A 251 12.05 -15.41 19.67
CA LYS A 251 12.55 -16.45 18.76
C LYS A 251 11.73 -17.74 18.85
N ASP A 252 10.42 -17.58 19.09
CA ASP A 252 9.46 -18.66 19.20
C ASP A 252 8.10 -18.22 18.66
N TYR A 253 7.25 -19.16 18.27
CA TYR A 253 5.95 -18.82 17.71
C TYR A 253 5.02 -18.23 18.77
N VAL A 254 4.56 -16.99 18.55
CA VAL A 254 3.59 -16.31 19.40
C VAL A 254 2.27 -16.12 18.67
N PHE A 255 1.18 -16.61 19.25
CA PHE A 255 -0.15 -16.48 18.67
C PHE A 255 -0.64 -15.04 18.70
N THR A 256 -1.04 -14.50 17.55
CA THR A 256 -1.65 -13.17 17.50
C THR A 256 -3.09 -13.21 18.01
N ARG A 257 -3.37 -12.48 19.10
CA ARG A 257 -4.69 -12.31 19.72
C ARG A 257 -4.81 -10.88 20.24
N ARG A 258 -5.51 -10.01 19.51
CA ARG A 258 -5.74 -8.62 19.92
C ARG A 258 -7.00 -8.52 20.77
N ILE A 259 -6.89 -7.99 21.99
CA ILE A 259 -8.05 -7.76 22.86
C ILE A 259 -9.07 -6.91 22.11
N ASN A 260 -10.29 -7.42 22.02
CA ASN A 260 -11.47 -6.65 21.66
C ASN A 260 -12.64 -7.11 22.56
N ASN A 261 -13.65 -6.26 22.73
CA ASN A 261 -14.83 -6.60 23.55
C ASN A 261 -15.79 -7.57 22.83
N ASN A 262 -15.29 -8.42 21.93
CA ASN A 262 -16.09 -9.38 21.19
C ASN A 262 -15.99 -10.76 21.85
N GLU A 263 -17.12 -11.45 21.97
CA GLU A 263 -17.20 -12.84 22.43
C GLU A 263 -16.23 -13.76 21.67
N LEU A 264 -16.02 -13.51 20.38
CA LEU A 264 -15.09 -14.28 19.54
C LEU A 264 -13.64 -14.22 20.05
N PHE A 265 -13.18 -13.06 20.56
CA PHE A 265 -11.83 -12.95 21.12
C PHE A 265 -11.68 -13.88 22.33
N TYR A 266 -12.59 -13.76 23.30
CA TYR A 266 -12.51 -14.57 24.52
C TYR A 266 -12.63 -16.06 24.21
N LYS A 267 -13.53 -16.45 23.30
CA LYS A 267 -13.64 -17.84 22.85
C LYS A 267 -12.32 -18.36 22.30
N LEU A 268 -11.72 -17.67 21.32
CA LEU A 268 -10.46 -18.09 20.68
C LEU A 268 -9.24 -17.98 21.60
N PHE A 269 -9.29 -17.10 22.60
CA PHE A 269 -8.24 -16.93 23.59
C PHE A 269 -8.27 -18.08 24.61
N TYR A 270 -9.43 -18.40 25.18
CA TYR A 270 -9.57 -19.49 26.15
C TYR A 270 -9.50 -20.88 25.50
N GLU A 271 -9.83 -21.02 24.21
CA GLU A 271 -9.57 -22.25 23.46
C GLU A 271 -8.07 -22.52 23.29
N LEU A 272 -7.29 -21.46 23.02
CA LEU A 272 -5.83 -21.54 22.89
C LEU A 272 -5.13 -21.87 24.23
N LYS A 273 -5.73 -21.47 25.35
CA LYS A 273 -5.20 -21.66 26.72
C LYS A 273 -3.74 -21.21 26.88
N PRO A 274 -3.39 -19.97 26.52
CA PRO A 274 -2.01 -19.50 26.64
C PRO A 274 -1.52 -19.56 28.10
N ASP A 275 -0.26 -19.92 28.31
CA ASP A 275 0.40 -19.80 29.61
C ASP A 275 0.72 -18.33 29.90
N TYR A 276 1.15 -17.60 28.85
CA TYR A 276 1.46 -16.18 28.90
C TYR A 276 0.68 -15.41 27.85
N TYR A 277 0.13 -14.26 28.25
CA TYR A 277 -0.45 -13.28 27.35
C TYR A 277 0.23 -11.94 27.47
N ILE A 278 0.76 -11.44 26.34
CA ILE A 278 1.50 -10.18 26.27
C ILE A 278 0.70 -9.15 25.48
N TYR A 279 0.37 -8.01 26.09
CA TYR A 279 -0.47 -7.01 25.43
C TYR A 279 -0.10 -5.58 25.82
N TRP A 280 -0.40 -4.63 24.94
CA TRP A 280 -0.24 -3.21 25.22
C TRP A 280 -1.57 -2.57 25.62
N SER A 281 -1.62 -1.93 26.78
CA SER A 281 -2.80 -1.20 27.23
C SER A 281 -2.50 -0.11 28.25
N THR A 282 -3.20 1.02 28.14
CA THR A 282 -3.21 2.09 29.14
C THR A 282 -4.22 1.85 30.27
N THR A 283 -5.27 1.06 30.02
CA THR A 283 -6.37 0.81 30.98
C THR A 283 -6.19 -0.49 31.77
N GLN A 284 -5.19 -1.30 31.43
CA GLN A 284 -4.84 -2.56 32.11
C GLN A 284 -6.05 -3.50 32.29
N PRO A 285 -6.75 -3.89 31.20
CA PRO A 285 -7.87 -4.81 31.29
C PRO A 285 -7.42 -6.11 31.94
N ARG A 286 -8.19 -6.57 32.94
CA ARG A 286 -7.97 -7.86 33.58
C ARG A 286 -8.61 -8.96 32.73
N ILE A 287 -7.86 -10.01 32.48
CA ILE A 287 -8.36 -11.22 31.83
C ILE A 287 -8.62 -12.23 32.94
N GLN A 288 -9.81 -12.83 32.93
CA GLN A 288 -10.19 -13.83 33.93
C GLN A 288 -9.22 -15.01 33.88
N ASP A 289 -8.84 -15.54 35.04
CA ASP A 289 -7.88 -16.64 35.22
C ASP A 289 -6.42 -16.31 34.89
N TYR A 290 -6.08 -15.03 34.72
CA TYR A 290 -4.70 -14.56 34.55
C TYR A 290 -4.35 -13.49 35.58
N LYS A 291 -3.12 -13.54 36.08
CA LYS A 291 -2.53 -12.52 36.96
C LYS A 291 -1.47 -11.73 36.18
N ILE A 292 -1.40 -10.43 36.39
CA ILE A 292 -0.34 -9.61 35.79
C ILE A 292 0.97 -9.85 36.56
N ILE A 293 2.04 -10.20 35.85
CA ILE A 293 3.37 -10.47 36.42
C ILE A 293 4.42 -9.47 35.97
N TYR A 294 4.17 -8.72 34.89
CA TYR A 294 5.02 -7.63 34.41
C TYR A 294 4.16 -6.51 33.84
N ASN A 295 4.55 -5.26 34.10
CA ASN A 295 3.92 -4.08 33.51
C ASN A 295 4.93 -2.93 33.46
N ARG A 296 5.34 -2.54 32.25
CA ARG A 296 6.21 -1.37 32.04
C ARG A 296 5.85 -0.68 30.75
N SER A 297 5.74 0.65 30.80
CA SER A 297 5.45 1.50 29.63
C SER A 297 4.22 1.05 28.82
N GLY A 298 3.22 0.47 29.51
CA GLY A 298 1.98 -0.03 28.92
C GLY A 298 2.05 -1.43 28.33
N VAL A 299 3.23 -2.06 28.24
CA VAL A 299 3.37 -3.48 27.87
C VAL A 299 3.21 -4.34 29.11
N ILE A 300 2.27 -5.27 29.06
CA ILE A 300 1.82 -6.09 30.18
C ILE A 300 2.03 -7.55 29.83
N ILE A 301 2.55 -8.34 30.78
CA ILE A 301 2.57 -9.79 30.71
C ILE A 301 1.64 -10.32 31.79
N ALA A 302 0.65 -11.08 31.36
CA ALA A 302 -0.25 -11.81 32.23
C ALA A 302 0.07 -13.31 32.14
N GLU A 303 0.16 -13.94 33.30
CA GLU A 303 0.41 -15.38 33.47
C GLU A 303 -0.87 -16.07 33.92
N LYS A 304 -1.15 -17.23 33.34
CA LYS A 304 -2.28 -18.06 33.71
C LYS A 304 -2.16 -18.52 35.17
N ILE A 305 -3.22 -18.35 35.95
CA ILE A 305 -3.27 -18.83 37.33
C ILE A 305 -3.36 -20.37 37.30
N PRO A 306 -2.49 -21.09 38.03
CA PRO A 306 -2.60 -22.54 38.15
C PRO A 306 -3.96 -22.91 38.76
N THR A 307 -4.74 -23.72 38.04
CA THR A 307 -5.97 -24.36 38.53
C THR A 307 -5.67 -25.65 39.27
#